data_AF-U9UD91-F1
#
_entry.id   AF-U9UD91-F1
#
_cell.length_a   1.000
_cell.length_b   1.000
_cell.length_c   1.000
_cell.angle_alpha   90.00
_cell.angle_beta   90.00
_cell.angle_gamma   90.00
#
_symmetry.space_group_name_H-M   'P 1'
#
loop_
_entity.id
_entity.type
_entity.pdbx_description
1 polymer ?
#
loop_
_entity_poly.entity_id
_entity_poly.type
_entity_poly.pdbx_seq_one_letter_code
_entity_poly.pdbx_strand_id
1 'polypeptide(L)'
;MKKYNGDQLFGLENSLVQTLIHQHKVAKLPSCFPKNWNDYSIMKSLYDYHLKRRTISNLNWHQFFLDWLEQESPVVELYSQLQILYPKNHKFGDRELRARQSMLRDAGSHNVTPWSNKESEYQFWSRSSQPEQDRATLQQLSKIGFLTSASIYMPNKTKTFWSSFRRALDDNKQNCDGKRRVLSIIADEFSYSKLETNLNVGRHTISESRKHARINGYGAPLLEKPVIHRIKLKEEMLSQFESFFADKRNVNMSSYKTDNKSGLPVLYLQDHKQALWKKFHEQFPNGMQRTSFMTRLDDGRFQY
;
A
#
# COMPACT_ATOMS: atom_id res chain seq x y z
N MET A 1 -24.78 -16.99 22.80
CA MET A 1 -24.93 -16.20 24.05
C MET A 1 -24.65 -14.74 23.74
N LYS A 2 -25.57 -13.81 24.08
CA LYS A 2 -25.30 -12.37 23.99
C LYS A 2 -24.24 -12.02 25.03
N LYS A 3 -23.13 -11.42 24.62
CA LYS A 3 -22.12 -10.88 25.54
C LYS A 3 -22.64 -9.54 26.07
N TYR A 4 -23.10 -9.54 27.32
CA TYR A 4 -23.41 -8.30 28.03
C TYR A 4 -22.09 -7.59 28.39
N ASN A 5 -22.06 -6.26 28.23
CA ASN A 5 -20.92 -5.46 28.70
C ASN A 5 -21.02 -5.27 30.24
N GLY A 6 -19.95 -4.76 30.86
CA GLY A 6 -19.94 -4.52 32.30
C GLY A 6 -21.02 -3.54 32.76
N ASP A 7 -21.27 -2.48 31.99
CA ASP A 7 -22.25 -1.44 32.32
C ASP A 7 -23.69 -1.99 32.36
N GLN A 8 -24.00 -2.94 31.49
CA GLN A 8 -25.26 -3.69 31.46
C GLN A 8 -25.37 -4.65 32.65
N LEU A 9 -24.28 -5.37 32.96
CA LEU A 9 -24.26 -6.33 34.07
C LEU A 9 -24.42 -5.63 35.43
N PHE A 10 -23.86 -4.44 35.59
CA PHE A 10 -23.94 -3.67 36.83
C PHE A 10 -25.05 -2.61 36.84
N GLY A 11 -25.93 -2.59 35.82
CA GLY A 11 -27.06 -1.67 35.75
C GLY A 11 -26.68 -0.19 35.65
N LEU A 12 -25.46 0.12 35.21
CA LEU A 12 -24.98 1.50 35.04
C LEU A 12 -25.66 2.21 33.85
N GLU A 13 -26.25 1.45 32.93
CA GLU A 13 -27.11 1.96 31.85
C GLU A 13 -28.56 2.25 32.33
N ASN A 14 -28.92 1.85 33.56
CA ASN A 14 -30.26 2.09 34.10
C ASN A 14 -30.46 3.56 34.50
N SER A 15 -31.49 4.20 33.98
CA SER A 15 -31.78 5.62 34.21
C SER A 15 -31.96 5.97 35.69
N LEU A 16 -32.63 5.12 36.49
CA LEU A 16 -32.83 5.34 37.92
C LEU A 16 -31.50 5.28 38.67
N VAL A 17 -30.64 4.32 38.33
CA VAL A 17 -29.29 4.20 38.91
C VAL A 17 -28.46 5.44 38.58
N GLN A 18 -28.51 5.92 37.34
CA GLN A 18 -27.82 7.16 36.93
C GLN A 18 -28.34 8.38 37.70
N THR A 19 -29.66 8.52 37.88
CA THR A 19 -30.25 9.61 38.66
C THR A 19 -29.81 9.56 40.13
N LEU A 20 -29.83 8.40 40.77
CA LEU A 20 -29.40 8.24 42.16
C LEU A 20 -27.91 8.54 42.34
N ILE A 21 -27.06 8.08 41.42
CA ILE A 21 -25.63 8.41 41.41
C ILE A 21 -25.43 9.92 41.26
N HIS A 22 -26.19 10.57 40.37
CA HIS A 22 -26.10 12.02 40.16
C HIS A 22 -26.53 12.79 41.41
N GLN A 23 -27.66 12.44 42.03
CA GLN A 23 -28.14 13.06 43.27
C GLN A 23 -27.12 12.92 44.41
N HIS A 24 -26.55 11.73 44.59
CA HIS A 24 -25.53 11.50 45.61
C HIS A 24 -24.25 12.28 45.35
N LYS A 25 -23.87 12.48 44.09
CA LYS A 25 -22.73 13.32 43.73
C LYS A 25 -23.01 14.80 44.02
N VAL A 26 -24.15 15.33 43.59
CA VAL A 26 -24.54 16.73 43.83
C VAL A 26 -24.63 17.03 45.32
N ALA A 27 -25.05 16.07 46.14
CA ALA A 27 -25.08 16.21 47.60
C ALA A 27 -23.69 16.27 48.25
N LYS A 28 -22.64 15.74 47.60
CA LYS A 28 -21.29 15.59 48.17
C LYS A 28 -20.25 16.53 47.58
N LEU A 29 -20.46 17.01 46.36
CA LEU A 29 -19.51 17.83 45.63
C LEU A 29 -20.17 19.17 45.27
N PRO A 30 -19.48 20.30 45.52
CA PRO A 30 -19.95 21.58 45.00
C PRO A 30 -19.88 21.59 43.48
N SER A 31 -20.79 22.35 42.86
CA SER A 31 -20.68 22.66 41.44
C SER A 31 -19.39 23.44 41.19
N CYS A 32 -18.53 22.93 40.31
CA CYS A 32 -17.27 23.56 39.98
C CYS A 32 -17.11 23.68 38.46
N PHE A 33 -16.65 24.85 38.04
CA PHE A 33 -16.33 25.17 36.66
C PHE A 33 -14.95 25.85 36.62
N PRO A 34 -14.31 25.98 35.45
CA PRO A 34 -13.01 26.66 35.31
C PRO A 34 -12.90 28.01 36.02
N LYS A 35 -13.95 28.82 36.02
CA LYS A 35 -14.01 30.12 36.75
C LYS A 35 -13.86 29.99 38.27
N ASN A 36 -14.13 28.81 38.83
CA ASN A 36 -14.05 28.52 40.26
C ASN A 36 -12.72 27.89 40.67
N TRP A 37 -11.79 27.64 39.73
CA TRP A 37 -10.53 26.95 40.04
C TRP A 37 -9.61 27.76 40.96
N ASN A 38 -9.75 29.08 41.02
CA ASN A 38 -9.02 29.92 41.98
C ASN A 38 -9.55 29.79 43.42
N ASP A 39 -10.78 29.30 43.60
CA ASP A 39 -11.35 29.07 44.93
C ASP A 39 -10.80 27.77 45.52
N TYR A 40 -9.83 27.93 46.42
CA TYR A 40 -9.18 26.81 47.09
C TYR A 40 -10.16 25.92 47.87
N SER A 41 -11.22 26.49 48.45
CA SER A 41 -12.18 25.72 49.27
C SER A 41 -12.98 24.74 48.39
N ILE A 42 -13.51 25.25 47.27
CA ILE A 42 -14.23 24.44 46.27
C ILE A 42 -13.30 23.36 45.72
N MET A 43 -12.09 23.74 45.30
CA MET A 43 -11.13 22.79 44.72
C MET A 43 -10.63 21.76 45.72
N LYS A 44 -10.47 22.13 46.99
CA LYS A 44 -10.08 21.22 48.07
C LYS A 44 -11.15 20.17 48.34
N SER A 45 -12.43 20.51 48.25
CA SER A 45 -13.52 19.53 48.40
C SER A 45 -13.47 18.45 47.30
N LEU A 46 -13.17 18.84 46.05
CA LEU A 46 -12.97 17.93 44.93
C LEU A 46 -11.73 17.04 45.13
N TYR A 47 -10.63 17.65 45.59
CA TYR A 47 -9.41 16.92 45.92
C TYR A 47 -9.64 15.87 47.00
N ASP A 48 -10.32 16.26 48.09
CA ASP A 48 -10.60 15.37 49.23
C ASP A 48 -11.47 14.18 48.83
N TYR A 49 -12.42 14.40 47.91
CA TYR A 49 -13.29 13.36 47.40
C TYR A 49 -12.59 12.41 46.41
N HIS A 50 -11.81 12.94 45.46
CA HIS A 50 -11.25 12.14 44.37
C HIS A 50 -9.83 11.63 44.64
N LEU A 51 -8.94 12.51 45.11
CA LEU A 51 -7.49 12.32 45.06
C LEU A 51 -6.84 12.04 46.41
N LYS A 52 -7.35 12.58 47.53
CA LYS A 52 -6.71 12.49 48.86
C LYS A 52 -6.24 11.09 49.28
N ARG A 53 -6.96 10.04 48.87
CA ARG A 53 -6.62 8.62 49.17
C ARG A 53 -5.95 7.87 48.01
N ARG A 54 -5.63 8.55 46.91
CA ARG A 54 -5.26 7.95 45.61
C ARG A 54 -4.07 8.66 44.93
N THR A 55 -3.41 9.57 45.63
CA THR A 55 -2.24 10.35 45.17
C THR A 55 -1.18 10.37 46.26
N ILE A 56 0.04 10.78 45.93
CA ILE A 56 1.13 10.95 46.90
C ILE A 56 0.85 12.17 47.81
N SER A 57 1.27 12.11 49.08
CA SER A 57 1.20 13.25 50.01
C SER A 57 2.09 14.41 49.57
N ASN A 58 1.66 15.65 49.87
CA ASN A 58 2.42 16.90 49.63
C ASN A 58 2.60 17.33 48.15
N LEU A 59 1.77 16.84 47.24
CA LEU A 59 1.71 17.36 45.87
C LEU A 59 1.06 18.75 45.86
N ASN A 60 1.65 19.71 45.13
CA ASN A 60 1.03 21.00 44.85
C ASN A 60 -0.04 20.85 43.75
N TRP A 61 -1.09 20.08 44.05
CA TRP A 61 -2.12 19.70 43.09
C TRP A 61 -2.98 20.88 42.62
N HIS A 62 -3.09 21.94 43.43
CA HIS A 62 -3.90 23.11 43.08
C HIS A 62 -3.20 23.97 42.03
N GLN A 63 -1.87 24.06 42.10
CA GLN A 63 -1.05 24.79 41.13
C GLN A 63 -1.30 24.35 39.69
N PHE A 64 -1.52 23.05 39.45
CA PHE A 64 -1.95 22.53 38.15
C PHE A 64 -3.11 23.32 37.52
N PHE A 65 -4.14 23.63 38.32
CA PHE A 65 -5.32 24.33 37.83
C PHE A 65 -5.07 25.82 37.67
N LEU A 66 -4.22 26.41 38.53
CA LEU A 66 -3.82 27.81 38.43
C LEU A 66 -2.96 28.04 37.17
N ASP A 67 -1.95 27.21 36.96
CA ASP A 67 -1.08 27.26 35.76
C ASP A 67 -1.91 27.10 34.48
N TRP A 68 -2.90 26.21 34.50
CA TRP A 68 -3.79 26.01 33.35
C TRP A 68 -4.74 27.20 33.13
N LEU A 69 -5.12 27.96 34.16
CA LEU A 69 -5.87 29.20 33.98
C LEU A 69 -5.02 30.29 33.34
N GLU A 70 -3.72 30.34 33.64
CA GLU A 70 -2.77 31.32 33.09
C GLU A 70 -2.40 31.03 31.63
N GLN A 71 -2.54 29.78 31.17
CA GLN A 71 -2.27 29.41 29.78
C GLN A 71 -3.29 30.00 28.80
N GLU A 72 -2.78 30.55 27.69
CA GLU A 72 -3.59 31.05 26.58
C GLU A 72 -4.44 29.95 25.94
N SER A 73 -3.88 28.74 25.82
CA SER A 73 -4.59 27.58 25.28
C SER A 73 -5.54 26.99 26.32
N PRO A 74 -6.83 26.76 25.98
CA PRO A 74 -7.74 26.04 26.86
C PRO A 74 -7.45 24.54 26.93
N VAL A 75 -6.70 24.00 25.95
CA VAL A 75 -6.36 22.58 25.84
C VAL A 75 -4.96 22.31 26.39
N VAL A 76 -4.83 21.28 27.23
CA VAL A 76 -3.55 20.76 27.73
C VAL A 76 -3.42 19.26 27.46
N GLU A 77 -2.18 18.81 27.31
CA GLU A 77 -1.85 17.39 27.34
C GLU A 77 -1.64 16.97 28.80
N LEU A 78 -2.46 16.05 29.29
CA LEU A 78 -2.59 15.72 30.71
C LEU A 78 -1.28 15.16 31.30
N TYR A 79 -0.60 14.25 30.59
CA TYR A 79 0.53 13.54 31.19
C TYR A 79 1.75 14.43 31.39
N SER A 80 2.03 15.32 30.45
CA SER A 80 3.10 16.31 30.55
C SER A 80 2.87 17.26 31.71
N GLN A 81 1.64 17.75 31.91
CA GLN A 81 1.31 18.61 33.05
C GLN A 81 1.44 17.86 34.38
N LEU A 82 1.03 16.58 34.42
CA LEU A 82 1.23 15.76 35.61
C LEU A 82 2.72 15.48 35.86
N GLN A 83 3.55 15.26 34.84
CA GLN A 83 4.98 15.02 35.01
C GLN A 83 5.72 16.21 35.65
N ILE A 84 5.23 17.44 35.48
CA ILE A 84 5.80 18.64 36.14
C ILE A 84 5.60 18.57 37.66
N LEU A 85 4.44 18.09 38.11
CA LEU A 85 4.04 18.10 39.51
C LEU A 85 4.63 16.91 40.29
N TYR A 86 4.91 15.81 39.60
CA TYR A 86 5.33 14.57 40.22
C TYR A 86 6.84 14.37 40.16
N PRO A 87 7.42 13.54 41.05
CA PRO A 87 8.83 13.17 40.98
C PRO A 87 9.18 12.54 39.61
N LYS A 88 10.40 12.81 39.10
CA LYS A 88 10.85 12.42 37.73
C LYS A 88 10.67 10.95 37.36
N ASN A 89 10.61 10.03 38.34
CA ASN A 89 10.47 8.59 38.12
C ASN A 89 9.11 8.03 38.57
N HIS A 90 8.12 8.89 38.79
CA HIS A 90 6.78 8.47 39.21
C HIS A 90 6.10 7.67 38.11
N LYS A 91 5.59 6.48 38.46
CA LYS A 91 4.78 5.65 37.56
C LYS A 91 3.33 5.75 38.00
N PHE A 92 2.50 6.36 37.15
CA PHE A 92 1.08 6.48 37.40
C PHE A 92 0.38 5.12 37.32
N GLY A 93 -0.34 4.77 38.39
CA GLY A 93 -1.23 3.61 38.37
C GLY A 93 -2.60 3.96 37.77
N ASP A 94 -3.26 2.98 37.15
CA ASP A 94 -4.59 3.16 36.56
C ASP A 94 -5.61 3.79 37.51
N ARG A 95 -5.56 3.44 38.80
CA ARG A 95 -6.48 3.95 39.82
C ARG A 95 -6.27 5.43 40.12
N GLU A 96 -5.02 5.88 40.11
CA GLU A 96 -4.64 7.28 40.30
C GLU A 96 -5.08 8.11 39.09
N LEU A 97 -4.80 7.63 37.88
CA LEU A 97 -5.22 8.29 36.63
C LEU A 97 -6.74 8.41 36.53
N ARG A 98 -7.48 7.34 36.81
CA ARG A 98 -8.95 7.38 36.83
C ARG A 98 -9.49 8.39 37.85
N ALA A 99 -8.82 8.54 38.98
CA ALA A 99 -9.20 9.52 40.00
C ALA A 99 -8.92 10.95 39.53
N ARG A 100 -7.76 11.21 38.92
CA ARG A 100 -7.41 12.49 38.28
C ARG A 100 -8.44 12.88 37.22
N GLN A 101 -8.74 11.98 36.29
CA GLN A 101 -9.75 12.20 35.24
C GLN A 101 -11.15 12.46 35.80
N SER A 102 -11.50 11.83 36.92
CA SER A 102 -12.80 12.06 37.58
C SER A 102 -12.86 13.43 38.25
N MET A 103 -11.78 13.85 38.90
CA MET A 103 -11.67 15.21 39.44
C MET A 103 -11.75 16.26 38.33
N LEU A 104 -11.06 16.04 37.20
CA LEU A 104 -11.11 16.94 36.04
C LEU A 104 -12.54 17.13 35.52
N ARG A 105 -13.29 16.04 35.36
CA ARG A 105 -14.71 16.10 34.95
C ARG A 105 -15.57 16.88 35.94
N ASP A 106 -15.43 16.58 37.23
CA ASP A 106 -16.23 17.24 38.27
C ASP A 106 -15.79 18.70 38.52
N ALA A 107 -14.59 19.08 38.08
CA ALA A 107 -14.10 20.47 38.04
C ALA A 107 -14.57 21.24 36.79
N GLY A 108 -15.34 20.60 35.89
CA GLY A 108 -15.91 21.24 34.70
C GLY A 108 -15.01 21.22 33.46
N SER A 109 -13.96 20.39 33.45
CA SER A 109 -13.15 20.13 32.24
C SER A 109 -13.58 18.81 31.57
N HIS A 110 -13.23 18.64 30.30
CA HIS A 110 -13.62 17.47 29.54
C HIS A 110 -12.50 16.97 28.63
N ASN A 111 -12.56 15.67 28.33
CA ASN A 111 -11.57 15.02 27.47
C ASN A 111 -11.91 15.34 26.00
N VAL A 112 -10.94 15.92 25.29
CA VAL A 112 -11.03 16.29 23.87
C VAL A 112 -10.07 15.47 23.00
N THR A 113 -9.48 14.40 23.55
CA THR A 113 -8.60 13.49 22.81
C THR A 113 -9.33 12.96 21.57
N PRO A 114 -8.81 13.20 20.36
CA PRO A 114 -9.46 12.76 19.12
C PRO A 114 -9.48 11.24 18.91
N TRP A 115 -8.73 10.49 19.73
CA TRP A 115 -8.55 9.06 19.61
C TRP A 115 -8.90 8.32 20.90
N SER A 116 -9.18 7.03 20.77
CA SER A 116 -9.35 6.15 21.91
C SER A 116 -8.03 5.97 22.68
N ASN A 117 -8.13 5.61 23.96
CA ASN A 117 -6.96 5.27 24.80
C ASN A 117 -6.13 4.09 24.27
N LYS A 118 -6.58 3.39 23.22
CA LYS A 118 -5.83 2.33 22.53
C LYS A 118 -5.00 2.84 21.36
N GLU A 119 -5.31 4.04 20.87
CA GLU A 119 -4.77 4.61 19.65
C GLU A 119 -3.70 5.67 19.92
N SER A 120 -3.72 6.30 21.09
CA SER A 120 -2.75 7.31 21.52
C SER A 120 -2.47 7.18 23.01
N GLU A 121 -1.19 7.32 23.37
CA GLU A 121 -0.76 7.42 24.77
C GLU A 121 -1.02 8.81 25.36
N TYR A 122 -1.34 9.80 24.52
CA TYR A 122 -1.62 11.18 24.94
C TYR A 122 -3.09 11.38 25.29
N GLN A 123 -3.34 12.20 26.31
CA GLN A 123 -4.70 12.62 26.66
C GLN A 123 -4.82 14.15 26.67
N PHE A 124 -5.68 14.68 25.82
CA PHE A 124 -5.96 16.11 25.76
C PHE A 124 -7.23 16.43 26.54
N TRP A 125 -7.13 17.42 27.42
CA TRP A 125 -8.25 17.91 28.20
C TRP A 125 -8.45 19.39 27.95
N SER A 126 -9.70 19.81 27.86
CA SER A 126 -10.07 21.22 27.69
C SER A 126 -10.82 21.75 28.88
N ARG A 127 -10.50 23.00 29.24
CA ARG A 127 -11.28 23.83 30.17
C ARG A 127 -12.29 24.74 29.45
N SER A 128 -12.33 24.74 28.12
CA SER A 128 -13.29 25.56 27.39
C SER A 128 -14.71 24.99 27.54
N SER A 129 -15.71 25.86 27.56
CA SER A 129 -17.11 25.44 27.34
C SER A 129 -17.51 25.52 25.86
N GLN A 130 -16.62 26.03 25.00
CA GLN A 130 -16.87 26.29 23.58
C GLN A 130 -16.03 25.33 22.71
N PRO A 131 -16.68 24.35 22.03
CA PRO A 131 -15.98 23.37 21.19
C PRO A 131 -15.19 23.95 20.01
N GLU A 132 -15.55 25.14 19.53
CA GLU A 132 -14.91 25.81 18.38
C GLU A 132 -13.43 26.15 18.64
N GLN A 133 -13.10 26.61 19.85
CA GLN A 133 -11.72 26.96 20.23
C GLN A 133 -10.84 25.71 20.28
N ASP A 134 -11.35 24.64 20.90
CA ASP A 134 -10.66 23.36 20.98
C ASP A 134 -10.42 22.76 19.59
N ARG A 135 -11.40 22.91 18.69
CA ARG A 135 -11.29 22.44 17.31
C ARG A 135 -10.16 23.13 16.55
N ALA A 136 -10.00 24.44 16.70
CA ALA A 136 -8.91 25.19 16.06
C ALA A 136 -7.54 24.73 16.57
N THR A 137 -7.39 24.58 17.90
CA THR A 137 -6.14 24.09 18.52
C THR A 137 -5.81 22.67 18.08
N LEU A 138 -6.79 21.75 18.09
CA LEU A 138 -6.58 20.38 17.63
C LEU A 138 -6.27 20.33 16.12
N GLN A 139 -6.92 21.16 15.29
CA GLN A 139 -6.58 21.27 13.86
C GLN A 139 -5.14 21.75 13.64
N GLN A 140 -4.68 22.73 14.42
CA GLN A 140 -3.30 23.22 14.35
C GLN A 140 -2.31 22.13 14.77
N LEU A 141 -2.57 21.44 15.89
CA LEU A 141 -1.74 20.33 16.35
C LEU A 141 -1.70 19.18 15.31
N SER A 142 -2.77 18.96 14.57
CA SER A 142 -2.80 18.03 13.43
C SER A 142 -1.95 18.52 12.25
N LYS A 143 -2.07 19.80 11.87
CA LYS A 143 -1.29 20.40 10.77
C LYS A 143 0.22 20.35 11.01
N ILE A 144 0.66 20.60 12.24
CA ILE A 144 2.09 20.54 12.61
C ILE A 144 2.59 19.11 12.83
N GLY A 145 1.72 18.10 12.63
CA GLY A 145 2.07 16.69 12.72
C GLY A 145 2.12 16.10 14.12
N PHE A 146 1.81 16.88 15.17
CA PHE A 146 1.74 16.39 16.55
C PHE A 146 0.57 15.42 16.74
N LEU A 147 -0.58 15.73 16.10
CA LEU A 147 -1.71 14.81 16.00
C LEU A 147 -1.68 13.99 14.71
N THR A 148 -0.50 13.54 14.28
CA THR A 148 -0.44 12.57 13.19
C THR A 148 -1.21 11.33 13.62
N SER A 149 -2.23 11.00 12.83
CA SER A 149 -2.92 9.71 12.85
C SER A 149 -2.00 8.59 12.35
N ALA A 150 -0.75 8.55 12.83
CA ALA A 150 0.02 7.32 12.91
C ALA A 150 -0.57 6.48 14.06
N SER A 151 -1.85 6.14 13.88
CA SER A 151 -2.64 5.32 14.77
C SER A 151 -1.89 4.01 14.98
N ILE A 152 -1.59 3.72 16.24
CA ILE A 152 -1.16 2.39 16.72
C ILE A 152 -2.19 1.30 16.33
N TYR A 153 -3.40 1.69 15.89
CA TYR A 153 -4.55 0.85 15.55
C TYR A 153 -5.08 1.00 14.11
N MET A 154 -4.33 1.60 13.18
CA MET A 154 -4.44 1.17 11.79
C MET A 154 -3.73 -0.19 11.74
N PRO A 155 -4.38 -1.33 11.41
CA PRO A 155 -3.67 -2.61 11.29
C PRO A 155 -2.58 -2.39 10.27
N ASN A 156 -1.35 -2.20 10.77
CA ASN A 156 -0.27 -1.45 10.13
C ASN A 156 -0.44 -1.58 8.62
N LYS A 157 -1.00 -0.56 7.92
CA LYS A 157 -1.47 -0.77 6.54
C LYS A 157 -0.35 -1.36 5.68
N THR A 158 0.88 -1.02 6.01
CA THR A 158 2.12 -1.63 5.54
C THR A 158 2.23 -3.13 5.86
N LYS A 159 2.01 -3.57 7.10
CA LYS A 159 1.93 -5.01 7.48
C LYS A 159 0.76 -5.72 6.78
N THR A 160 -0.41 -5.11 6.69
CA THR A 160 -1.58 -5.68 5.99
C THR A 160 -1.31 -5.80 4.49
N PHE A 161 -0.66 -4.79 3.90
CA PHE A 161 -0.17 -4.81 2.53
C PHE A 161 0.85 -5.93 2.30
N TRP A 162 1.92 -5.98 3.10
CA TRP A 162 2.97 -7.01 2.95
C TRP A 162 2.44 -8.42 3.20
N SER A 163 1.56 -8.62 4.19
CA SER A 163 0.94 -9.93 4.45
C SER A 163 -0.01 -10.35 3.32
N SER A 164 -0.77 -9.41 2.74
CA SER A 164 -1.63 -9.67 1.59
C SER A 164 -0.81 -10.05 0.35
N PHE A 165 0.30 -9.34 0.08
CA PHE A 165 1.21 -9.67 -1.01
C PHE A 165 1.93 -11.00 -0.79
N ARG A 166 2.36 -11.28 0.45
CA ARG A 166 2.98 -12.57 0.80
C ARG A 166 2.02 -13.73 0.55
N ARG A 167 0.76 -13.59 0.98
CA ARG A 167 -0.31 -14.56 0.69
C ARG A 167 -0.50 -14.75 -0.81
N ALA A 168 -0.59 -13.66 -1.58
CA ALA A 168 -0.71 -13.75 -3.03
C ALA A 168 0.48 -14.49 -3.67
N LEU A 169 1.72 -14.26 -3.22
CA LEU A 169 2.89 -14.98 -3.68
C LEU A 169 2.89 -16.46 -3.26
N ASP A 170 2.33 -16.78 -2.10
CA ASP A 170 2.22 -18.14 -1.60
C ASP A 170 1.13 -18.96 -2.32
N ASP A 171 0.02 -18.33 -2.67
CA ASP A 171 -1.08 -18.98 -3.40
C ASP A 171 -0.71 -19.23 -4.87
N ASN A 172 0.11 -18.34 -5.47
CA ASN A 172 0.58 -18.45 -6.85
C ASN A 172 1.86 -19.31 -6.98
N LYS A 173 1.95 -20.43 -6.25
CA LYS A 173 3.10 -21.37 -6.27
C LYS A 173 3.18 -22.27 -7.49
N GLN A 174 2.06 -22.50 -8.19
CA GLN A 174 1.96 -23.56 -9.21
C GLN A 174 2.74 -23.27 -10.51
N ASN A 175 3.25 -22.06 -10.72
CA ASN A 175 4.16 -21.74 -11.83
C ASN A 175 5.16 -20.63 -11.43
N CYS A 176 6.42 -20.75 -11.88
CA CYS A 176 7.47 -19.73 -11.64
C CYS A 176 7.03 -18.34 -12.11
N ASP A 177 6.19 -18.30 -13.14
CA ASP A 177 5.67 -17.06 -13.70
C ASP A 177 4.57 -16.43 -12.86
N GLY A 178 3.83 -17.21 -12.06
CA GLY A 178 2.82 -16.68 -11.13
C GLY A 178 3.44 -15.79 -10.07
N LYS A 179 4.55 -16.24 -9.45
CA LYS A 179 5.30 -15.42 -8.48
C LYS A 179 5.94 -14.20 -9.13
N ARG A 180 6.57 -14.36 -10.31
CA ARG A 180 7.19 -13.25 -11.04
C ARG A 180 6.15 -12.20 -11.42
N ARG A 181 5.00 -12.63 -11.93
CA ARG A 181 3.89 -11.77 -12.31
C ARG A 181 3.32 -11.01 -11.12
N VAL A 182 3.00 -11.69 -10.02
CA VAL A 182 2.46 -11.02 -8.82
C VAL A 182 3.47 -10.03 -8.24
N LEU A 183 4.74 -10.46 -8.09
CA LEU A 183 5.78 -9.59 -7.55
C LEU A 183 6.05 -8.39 -8.46
N SER A 184 5.93 -8.57 -9.79
CA SER A 184 6.20 -7.51 -10.78
C SER A 184 5.42 -6.23 -10.50
N ILE A 185 4.18 -6.33 -10.00
CA ILE A 185 3.27 -5.21 -9.68
C ILE A 185 3.95 -4.13 -8.83
N ILE A 186 4.80 -4.54 -7.89
CA ILE A 186 5.44 -3.64 -6.91
C ILE A 186 6.96 -3.68 -6.98
N ALA A 187 7.54 -4.47 -7.88
CA ALA A 187 8.97 -4.78 -7.86
C ALA A 187 9.86 -3.56 -8.10
N ASP A 188 9.41 -2.61 -8.92
CA ASP A 188 10.16 -1.37 -9.22
C ASP A 188 10.00 -0.29 -8.15
N GLU A 189 8.88 -0.29 -7.41
CA GLU A 189 8.55 0.72 -6.39
C GLU A 189 9.37 0.58 -5.09
N PHE A 190 9.96 -0.58 -4.85
CA PHE A 190 10.70 -0.88 -3.61
C PHE A 190 12.13 -1.34 -3.90
N SER A 191 13.05 -1.06 -2.97
CA SER A 191 14.42 -1.55 -3.05
C SER A 191 14.49 -3.07 -2.89
N TYR A 192 15.55 -3.69 -3.43
CA TYR A 192 15.80 -5.12 -3.29
C TYR A 192 15.76 -5.57 -1.82
N SER A 193 16.51 -4.90 -0.95
CA SER A 193 16.56 -5.20 0.49
C SER A 193 15.18 -5.15 1.15
N LYS A 194 14.34 -4.18 0.77
CA LYS A 194 12.99 -4.02 1.34
C LYS A 194 12.05 -5.13 0.87
N LEU A 195 12.16 -5.58 -0.38
CA LEU A 195 11.39 -6.71 -0.89
C LEU A 195 11.85 -8.04 -0.29
N GLU A 196 13.17 -8.26 -0.20
CA GLU A 196 13.78 -9.45 0.41
C GLU A 196 13.31 -9.62 1.86
N THR A 197 13.44 -8.56 2.67
CA THR A 197 13.09 -8.59 4.10
C THR A 197 11.58 -8.74 4.34
N ASN A 198 10.73 -8.03 3.56
CA ASN A 198 9.28 -8.04 3.81
C ASN A 198 8.55 -9.21 3.14
N LEU A 199 9.06 -9.79 2.06
CA LEU A 199 8.37 -10.86 1.32
C LEU A 199 9.10 -12.20 1.34
N ASN A 200 10.32 -12.26 1.90
CA ASN A 200 11.16 -13.45 1.91
C ASN A 200 11.38 -14.03 0.49
N VAL A 201 11.61 -13.14 -0.47
CA VAL A 201 11.87 -13.48 -1.88
C VAL A 201 13.36 -13.30 -2.20
N GLY A 202 13.92 -14.19 -3.00
CA GLY A 202 15.33 -14.06 -3.41
C GLY A 202 15.56 -12.95 -4.43
N ARG A 203 16.76 -12.38 -4.43
CA ARG A 203 17.22 -11.33 -5.37
C ARG A 203 16.94 -11.68 -6.84
N HIS A 204 17.22 -12.93 -7.22
CA HIS A 204 16.97 -13.41 -8.57
C HIS A 204 15.50 -13.29 -8.96
N THR A 205 14.58 -13.67 -8.08
CA THR A 205 13.13 -13.56 -8.31
C THR A 205 12.69 -12.11 -8.48
N ILE A 206 13.23 -11.18 -7.68
CA ILE A 206 12.95 -9.74 -7.83
C ILE A 206 13.42 -9.25 -9.20
N SER A 207 14.65 -9.59 -9.59
CA SER A 207 15.22 -9.21 -10.88
C SER A 207 14.36 -9.70 -12.05
N GLU A 208 13.99 -10.98 -12.04
CA GLU A 208 13.12 -11.56 -13.08
C GLU A 208 11.72 -10.94 -13.08
N SER A 209 11.18 -10.56 -11.92
CA SER A 209 9.87 -9.89 -11.82
C SER A 209 9.90 -8.49 -12.44
N ARG A 210 11.00 -7.75 -12.27
CA ARG A 210 11.21 -6.45 -12.94
C ARG A 210 11.35 -6.60 -14.45
N LYS A 211 12.10 -7.62 -14.91
CA LYS A 211 12.17 -7.94 -16.35
C LYS A 211 10.78 -8.28 -16.90
N HIS A 212 9.99 -9.05 -16.15
CA HIS A 212 8.60 -9.37 -16.52
C HIS A 212 7.75 -8.11 -16.69
N ALA A 213 7.78 -7.19 -15.73
CA ALA A 213 7.04 -5.92 -15.81
C ALA A 213 7.38 -5.14 -17.09
N ARG A 214 8.66 -5.08 -17.46
CA ARG A 214 9.13 -4.35 -18.65
C ARG A 214 8.71 -5.00 -19.96
N ILE A 215 8.65 -6.33 -20.02
CA ILE A 215 8.36 -7.08 -21.25
C ILE A 215 6.86 -7.25 -21.44
N ASN A 216 6.13 -7.59 -20.38
CA ASN A 216 4.71 -7.99 -20.46
C ASN A 216 3.76 -6.96 -19.81
N GLY A 217 4.26 -6.06 -18.98
CA GLY A 217 3.46 -5.16 -18.14
C GLY A 217 3.33 -5.64 -16.69
N TYR A 218 3.05 -4.70 -15.78
CA TYR A 218 2.90 -4.96 -14.35
C TYR A 218 1.72 -5.90 -14.07
N GLY A 219 1.98 -7.08 -13.49
CA GLY A 219 0.95 -8.07 -13.15
C GLY A 219 0.29 -8.74 -14.35
N ALA A 220 0.70 -8.43 -15.59
CA ALA A 220 0.08 -8.93 -16.80
C ALA A 220 0.49 -10.39 -17.09
N PRO A 221 -0.38 -11.20 -17.72
CA PRO A 221 0.00 -12.51 -18.23
C PRO A 221 1.08 -12.38 -19.31
N LEU A 222 1.79 -13.49 -19.58
CA LEU A 222 2.73 -13.54 -20.70
C LEU A 222 1.98 -13.25 -22.00
N LEU A 223 2.56 -12.40 -22.86
CA LEU A 223 2.05 -12.19 -24.20
C LEU A 223 2.10 -13.53 -24.95
N GLU A 224 0.94 -14.03 -25.39
CA GLU A 224 0.88 -15.19 -26.26
C GLU A 224 1.59 -14.84 -27.57
N LYS A 225 2.75 -15.45 -27.80
CA LYS A 225 3.43 -15.31 -29.08
C LYS A 225 2.58 -16.00 -30.14
N PRO A 226 2.38 -15.39 -31.33
CA PRO A 226 1.72 -16.08 -32.42
C PRO A 226 2.49 -17.37 -32.73
N VAL A 227 1.76 -18.48 -32.79
CA VAL A 227 2.35 -19.79 -33.13
C VAL A 227 2.73 -19.77 -34.61
N ILE A 228 4.02 -19.62 -34.90
CA ILE A 228 4.54 -19.64 -36.26
C ILE A 228 4.59 -21.08 -36.75
N HIS A 229 3.66 -21.45 -37.64
CA HIS A 229 3.68 -22.74 -38.31
C HIS A 229 4.59 -22.66 -39.53
N ARG A 230 5.73 -23.36 -39.50
CA ARG A 230 6.62 -23.51 -40.65
C ARG A 230 6.22 -24.77 -41.41
N ILE A 231 5.63 -24.60 -42.59
CA ILE A 231 5.30 -25.72 -43.48
C ILE A 231 6.53 -26.02 -44.34
N LYS A 232 7.00 -27.27 -44.33
CA LYS A 232 8.06 -27.72 -45.25
C LYS A 232 7.51 -27.72 -46.67
N LEU A 233 8.25 -27.13 -47.62
CA LEU A 233 7.88 -27.17 -49.03
C LEU A 233 7.83 -28.63 -49.50
N LYS A 234 6.76 -28.98 -50.23
CA LYS A 234 6.62 -30.28 -50.87
C LYS A 234 7.65 -30.40 -52.01
N GLU A 235 8.12 -31.61 -52.28
CA GLU A 235 9.08 -31.88 -53.38
C GLU A 235 8.55 -31.43 -54.74
N GLU A 236 7.24 -31.58 -54.98
CA GLU A 236 6.60 -31.10 -56.20
C GLU A 236 6.77 -29.58 -56.40
N MET A 237 6.59 -28.78 -55.34
CA MET A 237 6.78 -27.33 -55.43
C MET A 237 8.23 -26.94 -55.68
N LEU A 238 9.18 -27.75 -55.18
CA LEU A 238 10.61 -27.57 -55.46
C LEU A 238 10.92 -27.90 -56.92
N SER A 239 10.37 -29.00 -57.44
CA SER A 239 10.53 -29.42 -58.83
C SER A 239 9.94 -28.38 -59.80
N GLN A 240 8.75 -27.83 -59.49
CA GLN A 240 8.14 -26.76 -60.27
C GLN A 240 9.03 -25.51 -60.32
N PHE A 241 9.62 -25.12 -59.18
CA PHE A 241 10.53 -23.98 -59.10
C PHE A 241 11.78 -24.20 -59.96
N GLU A 242 12.46 -25.35 -59.85
CA GLU A 242 13.63 -25.65 -60.66
C GLU A 242 13.28 -25.76 -62.15
N SER A 243 12.14 -26.37 -62.50
CA SER A 243 11.69 -26.49 -63.89
C SER A 243 11.40 -25.12 -64.52
N PHE A 244 10.84 -24.18 -63.75
CA PHE A 244 10.57 -22.83 -64.23
C PHE A 244 11.86 -22.08 -64.59
N PHE A 245 12.91 -22.26 -63.79
CA PHE A 245 14.23 -21.66 -63.98
C PHE A 245 15.19 -22.52 -64.83
N ALA A 246 14.72 -23.64 -65.37
CA ALA A 246 15.42 -24.34 -66.45
C ALA A 246 15.06 -23.75 -67.84
N ASP A 247 13.96 -23.00 -67.94
CA ASP A 247 13.51 -22.39 -69.18
C ASP A 247 14.34 -21.13 -69.52
N LYS A 248 14.93 -21.14 -70.72
CA LYS A 248 15.72 -20.02 -71.28
C LYS A 248 14.91 -18.73 -71.45
N ARG A 249 13.57 -18.81 -71.46
CA ARG A 249 12.67 -17.65 -71.49
C ARG A 249 12.67 -16.87 -70.17
N ASN A 250 13.01 -17.54 -69.06
CA ASN A 250 12.96 -16.98 -67.72
C ASN A 250 14.35 -16.63 -67.19
N VAL A 251 15.38 -17.39 -67.58
CA VAL A 251 16.77 -17.14 -67.18
C VAL A 251 17.79 -17.50 -68.25
N ASN A 252 18.95 -16.85 -68.21
CA ASN A 252 20.15 -17.26 -68.92
C ASN A 252 21.15 -17.90 -67.96
N MET A 253 21.58 -19.11 -68.29
CA MET A 253 22.61 -19.80 -67.52
C MET A 253 24.00 -19.31 -67.92
N SER A 254 24.82 -18.94 -66.94
CA SER A 254 26.22 -18.61 -67.19
C SER A 254 27.01 -19.85 -67.59
N SER A 255 27.85 -19.74 -68.62
CA SER A 255 28.78 -20.79 -69.03
C SER A 255 30.11 -20.79 -68.26
N TYR A 256 30.41 -19.72 -67.51
CA TYR A 256 31.71 -19.51 -66.87
C TYR A 256 31.63 -19.04 -65.41
N LYS A 257 30.46 -18.60 -64.92
CA LYS A 257 30.26 -18.25 -63.52
C LYS A 257 29.41 -19.29 -62.80
N THR A 258 29.95 -19.79 -61.70
CA THR A 258 29.25 -20.65 -60.76
C THR A 258 29.03 -19.92 -59.44
N ASP A 259 27.96 -20.27 -58.74
CA ASP A 259 27.71 -19.79 -57.39
C ASP A 259 28.63 -20.51 -56.41
N ASN A 260 29.37 -19.74 -55.60
CA ASN A 260 30.40 -20.27 -54.71
C ASN A 260 29.85 -21.19 -53.60
N LYS A 261 28.55 -21.12 -53.27
CA LYS A 261 27.94 -21.93 -52.22
C LYS A 261 27.42 -23.27 -52.75
N SER A 262 26.76 -23.25 -53.90
CA SER A 262 26.11 -24.43 -54.48
C SER A 262 26.97 -25.15 -55.52
N GLY A 263 27.98 -24.48 -56.09
CA GLY A 263 28.76 -24.98 -57.23
C GLY A 263 27.97 -25.02 -58.55
N LEU A 264 26.72 -24.57 -58.56
CA LEU A 264 25.85 -24.56 -59.73
C LEU A 264 26.07 -23.29 -60.56
N PRO A 265 25.79 -23.32 -61.88
CA PRO A 265 25.87 -22.13 -62.72
C PRO A 265 24.97 -20.99 -62.20
N VAL A 266 25.49 -19.77 -62.26
CA VAL A 266 24.72 -18.54 -61.98
C VAL A 266 23.64 -18.37 -63.06
N LEU A 267 22.43 -18.02 -62.63
CA LEU A 267 21.27 -17.79 -63.48
C LEU A 267 20.95 -16.30 -63.54
N TYR A 268 21.05 -15.71 -64.73
CA TYR A 268 20.69 -14.32 -65.01
C TYR A 268 19.20 -14.22 -65.32
N LEU A 269 18.47 -13.46 -64.52
CA LEU A 269 17.03 -13.25 -64.64
C LEU A 269 16.73 -12.43 -65.91
N GLN A 270 15.86 -12.95 -66.77
CA GLN A 270 15.44 -12.26 -68.00
C GLN A 270 14.45 -11.12 -67.76
N ASP A 271 13.88 -11.05 -66.57
CA ASP A 271 12.82 -10.13 -66.22
C ASP A 271 12.91 -9.78 -64.72
N HIS A 272 12.21 -8.74 -64.30
CA HIS A 272 12.19 -8.36 -62.89
C HIS A 272 11.48 -9.41 -62.04
N LYS A 273 11.93 -9.60 -60.79
CA LYS A 273 11.43 -10.65 -59.87
C LYS A 273 9.89 -10.71 -59.78
N GLN A 274 9.20 -9.56 -59.81
CA GLN A 274 7.73 -9.53 -59.77
C GLN A 274 7.06 -10.09 -61.04
N ALA A 275 7.61 -9.84 -62.23
CA ALA A 275 7.09 -10.39 -63.48
C ALA A 275 7.34 -11.90 -63.56
N LEU A 276 8.52 -12.35 -63.14
CA LEU A 276 8.83 -13.79 -63.04
C LEU A 276 7.89 -14.50 -62.06
N TRP A 277 7.58 -13.88 -60.92
CA TRP A 277 6.58 -14.41 -59.99
C TRP A 277 5.19 -14.54 -60.64
N LYS A 278 4.73 -13.52 -61.38
CA LYS A 278 3.43 -13.60 -62.06
C LYS A 278 3.39 -14.75 -63.07
N LYS A 279 4.42 -14.86 -63.92
CA LYS A 279 4.56 -15.98 -64.88
C LYS A 279 4.59 -17.34 -64.17
N PHE A 280 5.34 -17.44 -63.08
CA PHE A 280 5.41 -18.66 -62.27
C PHE A 280 4.05 -19.04 -61.68
N HIS A 281 3.32 -18.06 -61.13
CA HIS A 281 2.02 -18.30 -60.52
C HIS A 281 0.94 -18.66 -61.54
N GLU A 282 1.00 -18.07 -62.74
CA GLU A 282 0.13 -18.44 -63.86
C GLU A 282 0.39 -19.87 -64.33
N GLN A 283 1.67 -20.29 -64.37
CA GLN A 283 2.06 -21.64 -64.80
C GLN A 283 1.84 -22.70 -63.71
N PHE A 284 2.03 -22.34 -62.43
CA PHE A 284 1.89 -23.21 -61.27
C PHE A 284 1.00 -22.55 -60.19
N PRO A 285 -0.34 -22.52 -60.38
CA PRO A 285 -1.26 -21.86 -59.45
C PRO A 285 -1.21 -22.44 -58.03
N ASN A 286 -0.96 -23.75 -57.92
CA ASN A 286 -0.81 -24.49 -56.67
C ASN A 286 0.66 -24.67 -56.24
N GLY A 287 1.58 -23.94 -56.86
CA GLY A 287 3.00 -24.00 -56.56
C GLY A 287 3.37 -23.31 -55.26
N MET A 288 4.68 -23.08 -55.06
CA MET A 288 5.14 -22.40 -53.86
C MET A 288 4.59 -20.98 -53.74
N GLN A 289 4.41 -20.52 -52.50
CA GLN A 289 3.94 -19.17 -52.24
C GLN A 289 4.98 -18.11 -52.60
N ARG A 290 4.49 -16.89 -52.88
CA ARG A 290 5.30 -15.74 -53.28
C ARG A 290 6.49 -15.48 -52.35
N THR A 291 6.28 -15.60 -51.03
CA THR A 291 7.33 -15.38 -50.03
C THR A 291 8.47 -16.38 -50.22
N SER A 292 8.17 -17.68 -50.30
CA SER A 292 9.16 -18.72 -50.56
C SER A 292 9.86 -18.55 -51.90
N PHE A 293 9.13 -18.17 -52.95
CA PHE A 293 9.69 -17.90 -54.28
C PHE A 293 10.71 -16.75 -54.25
N MET A 294 10.35 -15.63 -53.63
CA MET A 294 11.24 -14.46 -53.52
C MET A 294 12.47 -14.77 -52.65
N THR A 295 12.28 -15.43 -51.51
CA THR A 295 13.40 -15.82 -50.63
C THR A 295 14.39 -16.73 -51.36
N ARG A 296 13.93 -17.62 -52.25
CA ARG A 296 14.83 -18.43 -53.08
C ARG A 296 15.53 -17.65 -54.18
N LEU A 297 14.88 -16.64 -54.75
CA LEU A 297 15.50 -15.72 -55.71
C LEU A 297 16.51 -14.74 -55.08
N ASP A 298 16.49 -14.58 -53.76
CA ASP A 298 17.50 -13.85 -53.02
C ASP A 298 18.71 -14.74 -52.67
N ASP A 299 18.65 -16.03 -52.99
CA ASP A 299 19.80 -16.93 -52.89
C ASP A 299 20.81 -16.63 -54.01
N GLY A 300 22.11 -16.71 -53.69
CA GLY A 300 23.21 -16.09 -54.45
C GLY A 300 23.37 -16.54 -55.91
N ARG A 301 22.69 -17.63 -56.30
CA ARG A 301 22.68 -18.19 -57.66
C ARG A 301 21.90 -17.35 -58.67
N PHE A 302 20.93 -16.54 -58.25
CA PHE A 302 20.11 -15.73 -59.16
C PHE A 302 20.57 -14.26 -59.19
N GLN A 303 20.89 -13.75 -60.39
CA GLN A 303 21.44 -12.41 -60.59
C GLN A 303 20.72 -11.68 -61.73
N TYR A 304 20.87 -10.35 -61.79
CA TYR A 304 20.46 -9.55 -62.96
C TYR A 304 21.63 -9.39 -63.92
#